data_AF-A0A2W4QEZ4-F1
#
_entry.id   AF-A0A2W4QEZ4-F1
#
_cell.length_a   1.000
_cell.length_b   1.000
_cell.length_c   1.000
_cell.angle_alpha   90.00
_cell.angle_beta   90.00
_cell.angle_gamma   90.00
#
_symmetry.space_group_name_H-M   'P 1'
#
loop_
_entity.id
_entity.type
_entity.pdbx_description
1 polymer ?
#
loop_
_entity_poly.entity_id
_entity_poly.type
_entity_poly.pdbx_seq_one_letter_code
_entity_poly.pdbx_strand_id
1 'polypeptide(L)'
;LVPARSPAALDNPTSGLSLIRTDLDRACGELGWITNAGVCRSLQAKLDAAARSIDRGNTASARGQLQAFVQELEAQHGLQPGKHVSDNAYWLLKINVEYVLNRL
;
A
#
# COMPACT_ATOMS: atom_id res chain seq x y z
N LEU A 1 5.39 18.40 -10.85
CA LEU A 1 5.84 18.67 -9.47
C LEU A 1 5.55 17.44 -8.63
N VAL A 2 6.58 16.76 -8.11
CA VAL A 2 6.37 15.76 -7.07
C VAL A 2 6.14 16.54 -5.78
N PRO A 3 4.98 16.42 -5.09
CA PRO A 3 4.75 17.12 -3.85
C PRO A 3 5.87 16.79 -2.85
N ALA A 4 6.44 17.81 -2.21
CA ALA A 4 7.38 17.59 -1.12
C ALA A 4 6.66 16.78 -0.03
N ARG A 5 7.14 15.57 0.26
CA ARG A 5 6.62 14.73 1.34
C ARG A 5 7.47 14.97 2.58
N SER A 6 6.82 15.32 3.68
CA SER A 6 7.50 15.28 4.98
C SER A 6 7.76 13.82 5.35
N PRO A 7 9.00 13.41 5.65
CA PRO A 7 9.29 12.07 6.16
C PRO A 7 8.44 11.73 7.40
N ALA A 8 8.12 12.72 8.23
CA ALA A 8 7.32 12.57 9.44
C ALA A 8 5.87 12.13 9.19
N ALA A 9 5.35 12.31 7.97
CA ALA A 9 3.98 11.89 7.65
C ALA A 9 3.82 10.37 7.63
N LEU A 10 4.91 9.59 7.51
CA LEU A 10 4.90 8.14 7.65
C LEU A 10 5.09 7.65 9.09
N ASP A 11 5.50 8.53 10.03
CA ASP A 11 5.73 8.16 11.43
C ASP A 11 4.42 7.89 12.19
N ASN A 12 3.34 8.56 11.78
CA ASN A 12 2.00 8.30 12.29
C ASN A 12 1.31 7.26 11.38
N PRO A 13 0.89 6.08 11.89
CA PRO A 13 0.29 5.04 11.05
C PRO A 13 -0.93 5.50 10.23
N THR A 14 -1.80 6.33 10.80
CA THR A 14 -2.98 6.85 10.09
C THR A 14 -2.59 7.75 8.92
N SER A 15 -1.67 8.70 9.15
CA SER A 15 -1.15 9.59 8.10
C SER A 15 -0.38 8.79 7.04
N GLY A 16 0.39 7.79 7.47
CA GLY A 16 1.13 6.90 6.58
C GLY A 16 0.22 6.10 5.65
N LEU A 17 -0.87 5.54 6.16
CA LEU A 17 -1.85 4.84 5.32
C LEU A 17 -2.54 5.78 4.32
N SER A 18 -2.81 7.03 4.70
CA SER A 18 -3.39 8.02 3.77
C SER A 18 -2.44 8.32 2.60
N LEU A 19 -1.13 8.40 2.87
CA LEU A 19 -0.12 8.58 1.83
C LEU A 19 -0.02 7.36 0.92
N ILE A 20 0.02 6.16 1.50
CA ILE A 20 0.08 4.90 0.74
C ILE A 20 -1.15 4.73 -0.14
N ARG A 21 -2.35 5.12 0.33
CA ARG A 21 -3.57 5.10 -0.48
C ARG A 21 -3.45 6.03 -1.69
N THR A 22 -2.91 7.23 -1.50
CA THR A 22 -2.65 8.16 -2.61
C THR A 22 -1.66 7.58 -3.62
N ASP A 23 -0.59 6.91 -3.16
CA ASP A 23 0.36 6.23 -4.03
C ASP A 23 -0.29 5.09 -4.82
N LEU A 24 -1.12 4.29 -4.15
CA LEU A 24 -1.84 3.19 -4.77
C LEU A 24 -2.80 3.69 -5.85
N ASP A 25 -3.54 4.77 -5.57
CA ASP A 25 -4.48 5.35 -6.53
C ASP A 25 -3.77 5.82 -7.80
N ARG A 26 -2.59 6.44 -7.66
CA ARG A 26 -1.78 6.87 -8.80
C ARG A 26 -1.19 5.70 -9.57
N ALA A 27 -0.72 4.67 -8.86
CA ALA A 27 -0.17 3.45 -9.46
C ALA A 27 -1.23 2.67 -10.25
N CYS A 28 -2.47 2.65 -9.75
CA CYS A 28 -3.64 2.05 -10.42
C CYS A 28 -4.25 2.93 -11.52
N GLY A 29 -4.09 4.25 -11.41
CA GLY A 29 -4.64 5.24 -12.32
C GLY A 29 -3.62 5.71 -13.34
N GLU A 30 -3.21 6.98 -13.25
CA GLU A 30 -2.50 7.66 -14.33
C GLU A 30 -1.13 7.06 -14.67
N LEU A 31 -0.50 6.35 -13.73
CA LEU A 31 0.81 5.74 -13.96
C LEU A 31 0.72 4.37 -14.64
N GLY A 32 -0.43 3.69 -14.55
CA GLY A 32 -0.63 2.35 -15.10
C GLY A 32 0.37 1.31 -14.60
N TRP A 33 0.95 1.51 -13.41
CA TRP A 33 1.94 0.60 -12.83
C TRP A 33 1.33 -0.66 -12.24
N ILE A 34 0.03 -0.62 -11.94
CA ILE A 34 -0.78 -1.80 -11.62
C ILE A 34 -1.84 -1.95 -12.71
N THR A 35 -1.75 -3.03 -13.49
CA THR A 35 -2.51 -3.16 -14.75
C THR A 35 -3.83 -3.91 -14.61
N ASN A 36 -4.10 -4.49 -13.44
CA ASN A 36 -5.31 -5.26 -13.18
C ASN A 36 -6.19 -4.56 -12.14
N ALA A 37 -7.40 -4.19 -12.56
CA ALA A 37 -8.37 -3.51 -11.70
C ALA A 37 -8.81 -4.34 -10.48
N GLY A 38 -8.77 -5.67 -10.58
CA GLY A 38 -9.03 -6.57 -9.45
C GLY A 38 -7.95 -6.47 -8.38
N VAL A 39 -6.67 -6.43 -8.79
CA VAL A 39 -5.53 -6.22 -7.88
C VAL A 39 -5.65 -4.86 -7.19
N CYS A 40 -5.97 -3.79 -7.94
CA CYS A 40 -6.19 -2.46 -7.38
C CYS A 40 -7.27 -2.45 -6.28
N ARG A 41 -8.46 -3.00 -6.56
CA ARG A 41 -9.55 -3.07 -5.57
C ARG A 41 -9.16 -3.89 -4.33
N SER A 42 -8.46 -5.00 -4.54
CA SER A 42 -8.02 -5.90 -3.48
C SER A 42 -7.00 -5.25 -2.55
N LEU A 43 -6.04 -4.50 -3.11
CA LEU A 43 -5.05 -3.71 -2.36
C LEU A 43 -5.71 -2.54 -1.61
N GLN A 44 -6.60 -1.80 -2.25
CA GLN A 44 -7.37 -0.71 -1.62
C GLN A 44 -8.16 -1.22 -0.41
N ALA A 45 -8.87 -2.35 -0.56
CA ALA A 45 -9.66 -2.94 0.51
C ALA A 45 -8.81 -3.32 1.75
N LYS A 46 -7.55 -3.73 1.56
CA LYS A 46 -6.64 -4.06 2.66
C LYS A 46 -6.16 -2.81 3.40
N LEU A 47 -5.86 -1.72 2.69
CA LEU A 47 -5.54 -0.44 3.30
C LEU A 47 -6.73 0.12 4.08
N ASP A 48 -7.95 0.00 3.54
CA ASP A 48 -9.18 0.42 4.21
C ASP A 48 -9.45 -0.38 5.48
N ALA A 49 -9.23 -1.70 5.43
CA ALA A 49 -9.34 -2.55 6.61
C ALA A 49 -8.31 -2.19 7.68
N ALA A 50 -7.05 -1.96 7.28
CA ALA A 50 -5.97 -1.52 8.16
C ALA A 50 -6.31 -0.20 8.87
N ALA A 51 -6.78 0.80 8.11
CA ALA A 51 -7.20 2.09 8.67
C ALA A 51 -8.30 1.92 9.72
N ARG A 52 -9.37 1.17 9.41
CA ARG A 52 -10.44 0.89 10.38
C ARG A 52 -9.97 0.14 11.62
N SER A 53 -8.94 -0.70 11.50
CA SER A 53 -8.36 -1.40 12.65
C SER A 53 -7.54 -0.47 13.54
N ILE A 54 -6.76 0.43 12.94
CA ILE A 54 -6.01 1.48 13.65
C ILE A 54 -6.98 2.41 14.40
N ASP A 55 -8.05 2.86 13.74
CA ASP A 55 -9.05 3.75 14.35
C ASP A 55 -9.73 3.14 15.60
N ARG A 56 -9.79 1.80 15.65
CA ARG A 56 -10.34 1.05 16.79
C ARG A 56 -9.28 0.62 17.81
N GLY A 57 -8.03 1.05 17.66
CA GLY A 57 -6.90 0.65 18.51
C GLY A 57 -6.49 -0.83 18.36
N ASN A 58 -6.95 -1.52 17.31
CA ASN A 58 -6.67 -2.93 17.08
C ASN A 58 -5.45 -3.09 16.15
N THR A 59 -4.26 -2.83 16.70
CA THR A 59 -2.99 -2.84 15.95
C THR A 59 -2.62 -4.22 15.42
N ALA A 60 -2.97 -5.30 16.13
CA ALA A 60 -2.76 -6.67 15.67
C ALA A 60 -3.52 -6.97 14.36
N SER A 61 -4.78 -6.56 14.26
CA SER A 61 -5.56 -6.73 13.02
C SER A 61 -5.02 -5.85 11.89
N ALA A 62 -4.64 -4.60 12.21
CA ALA A 62 -4.00 -3.70 11.25
C ALA A 62 -2.73 -4.32 10.67
N ARG A 63 -1.89 -4.92 11.51
CA ARG A 63 -0.65 -5.60 11.10
C ARG A 63 -0.94 -6.73 10.12
N GLY A 64 -1.92 -7.59 10.42
CA GLY A 64 -2.31 -8.68 9.52
C GLY A 64 -2.83 -8.19 8.16
N GLN A 65 -3.58 -7.09 8.14
CA GLN A 65 -4.11 -6.49 6.90
C GLN A 65 -3.00 -5.88 6.04
N LEU A 66 -2.01 -5.23 6.65
CA LEU A 66 -0.84 -4.68 5.94
C LEU A 66 0.13 -5.77 5.48
N GLN A 67 0.31 -6.84 6.24
CA GLN A 67 1.08 -8.00 5.78
C GLN A 67 0.41 -8.67 4.57
N ALA A 68 -0.92 -8.83 4.60
CA ALA A 68 -1.67 -9.35 3.45
C ALA A 68 -1.54 -8.45 2.21
N PHE A 69 -1.43 -7.13 2.40
CA PHE A 69 -1.18 -6.18 1.31
C PHE A 69 0.19 -6.41 0.67
N VAL A 70 1.25 -6.53 1.49
CA VAL A 70 2.61 -6.80 1.00
C VAL A 70 2.69 -8.14 0.28
N GLN A 71 2.07 -9.20 0.84
CA GLN A 71 2.03 -10.52 0.21
C GLN A 71 1.35 -10.50 -1.16
N GLU A 72 0.26 -9.72 -1.32
CA GLU A 72 -0.38 -9.58 -2.62
C GLU A 72 0.49 -8.81 -3.61
N LEU A 73 1.16 -7.74 -3.18
CA LEU A 73 2.12 -7.03 -4.03
C LEU A 73 3.22 -7.97 -4.52
N GLU A 74 3.85 -8.73 -3.62
CA GLU A 74 4.87 -9.73 -3.96
C GLU A 74 4.34 -10.80 -4.92
N ALA A 75 3.13 -11.30 -4.67
CA ALA A 75 2.49 -12.29 -5.52
C ALA A 75 2.14 -11.76 -6.91
N GLN A 76 1.88 -10.47 -7.07
CA GLN A 76 1.51 -9.84 -8.34
C GLN A 76 2.69 -9.15 -9.04
N HIS A 77 3.84 -9.07 -8.38
CA HIS A 77 5.06 -8.46 -8.92
C HIS A 77 5.80 -9.38 -9.89
N GLY A 78 6.32 -8.79 -10.97
CA GLY A 78 7.23 -9.42 -11.93
C GLY A 78 6.84 -9.16 -13.38
N LEU A 79 7.66 -9.68 -14.30
CA LEU A 79 7.47 -9.58 -15.75
C LEU A 79 6.78 -10.81 -16.36
N GLN A 80 6.50 -11.83 -15.55
CA GLN A 80 5.90 -13.07 -16.03
C GLN A 80 4.42 -12.88 -16.41
N PRO A 81 3.88 -13.69 -17.35
CA PRO A 81 2.45 -13.69 -17.64
C PRO A 81 1.60 -13.86 -16.37
N GLY A 82 0.56 -13.04 -16.22
CA GLY A 82 -0.31 -13.02 -15.04
C GLY A 82 0.20 -12.17 -13.87
N LYS A 83 1.37 -11.52 -14.00
CA LYS A 83 1.82 -10.49 -13.08
C LYS A 83 1.29 -9.13 -13.51
N HIS A 84 0.89 -8.34 -12.52
CA HIS A 84 0.14 -7.10 -12.72
C HIS A 84 0.70 -5.91 -11.96
N VAL A 85 1.83 -6.06 -11.27
CA VAL A 85 2.50 -5.01 -10.50
C VAL A 85 3.91 -4.82 -11.06
N SER A 86 4.23 -3.60 -11.48
CA SER A 86 5.57 -3.23 -11.95
C SER A 86 6.57 -3.05 -10.79
N ASP A 87 7.87 -3.05 -11.09
CA ASP A 87 8.93 -2.76 -10.11
C ASP A 87 8.71 -1.44 -9.37
N ASN A 88 8.25 -0.40 -10.09
CA ASN A 88 8.02 0.93 -9.52
C ASN A 88 6.87 0.92 -8.51
N ALA A 89 5.75 0.27 -8.83
CA ALA A 89 4.65 0.13 -7.87
C ALA A 89 5.06 -0.74 -6.69
N TYR A 90 5.75 -1.84 -6.96
CA TYR A 90 6.20 -2.78 -5.93
C TYR A 90 7.07 -2.08 -4.88
N TRP A 91 8.16 -1.42 -5.28
CA TRP A 91 9.07 -0.79 -4.32
C TRP A 91 8.46 0.42 -3.61
N LEU A 92 7.70 1.26 -4.33
CA LEU A 92 7.03 2.42 -3.72
C LEU A 92 6.08 1.99 -2.61
N LEU A 93 5.22 1.00 -2.88
CA LEU A 93 4.17 0.60 -1.95
C LEU A 93 4.71 -0.30 -0.83
N LYS A 94 5.57 -1.26 -1.15
CA LYS A 94 6.13 -2.20 -0.16
C LYS A 94 6.92 -1.48 0.92
N ILE A 95 7.85 -0.61 0.54
CA ILE A 95 8.71 0.09 1.50
C ILE A 95 7.88 0.98 2.42
N ASN A 96 6.90 1.72 1.88
CA ASN A 96 6.06 2.60 2.69
C ASN A 96 5.15 1.80 3.65
N VAL A 97 4.60 0.65 3.22
CA VAL A 97 3.82 -0.22 4.11
C VAL A 97 4.69 -0.87 5.18
N GLU A 98 5.88 -1.36 4.84
CA GLU A 98 6.85 -1.90 5.81
C GLU A 98 7.30 -0.84 6.81
N TYR A 99 7.43 0.42 6.38
CA TYR A 99 7.68 1.53 7.27
C TYR A 99 6.55 1.69 8.29
N VAL A 100 5.29 1.76 7.84
CA VAL A 100 4.12 1.88 8.73
C VAL A 100 3.97 0.67 9.66
N LEU A 101 4.22 -0.55 9.16
CA LEU A 101 4.21 -1.79 9.97
C LEU A 101 5.15 -1.74 11.17
N ASN A 102 6.27 -1.01 11.06
CA ASN A 102 7.24 -0.82 12.15
C ASN A 102 6.82 0.29 13.15
N ARG A 103 5.70 0.98 12.92
CA ARG A 103 5.10 1.99 13.83
C ARG A 103 3.73 1.58 14.38
N LEU A 104 3.26 0.36 14.08
CA LEU A 104 2.04 -0.22 14.64
C LEU A 104 2.27 -0.87 16.01
#